data_AF-A0A960B0E9-F1
#
_entry.id   AF-A0A960B0E9-F1
#
_cell.length_a   1.000
_cell.length_b   1.000
_cell.length_c   1.000
_cell.angle_alpha   90.00
_cell.angle_beta   90.00
_cell.angle_gamma   90.00
#
_symmetry.space_group_name_H-M   'P 1'
#
loop_
_entity.id
_entity.type
_entity.pdbx_description
1 polymer ?
#
loop_
_entity_poly.entity_id
_entity_poly.type
_entity_poly.pdbx_seq_one_letter_code
_entity_poly.pdbx_strand_id
1 'polypeptide(L)'
;MELPTGSGRVVPLTAAADDLERRLVSLFRPGPDGRRPSDQRDVPTGPLWSAHPTFSEYFHGDTGAGLGASHQTGWTALVAHLICTR
;
A
#
# COMPACT_ATOMS: atom_id res chain seq x y z
N MET A 1 14.10 -14.43 -10.87
CA MET A 1 12.79 -14.96 -10.42
C MET A 1 11.71 -14.47 -11.37
N GLU A 2 10.62 -15.22 -11.53
CA GLU A 2 9.50 -14.82 -12.38
C GLU A 2 8.56 -13.87 -11.62
N LEU A 3 8.13 -12.77 -12.23
CA LEU A 3 7.26 -11.79 -11.58
C LEU A 3 6.35 -11.05 -12.58
N PRO A 4 5.03 -11.04 -12.40
CA PRO A 4 4.26 -11.89 -11.49
C PRO A 4 4.44 -13.38 -11.81
N THR A 5 4.14 -14.25 -10.86
CA THR A 5 4.08 -15.70 -11.09
C THR A 5 3.17 -16.02 -12.27
N GLY A 6 3.63 -16.83 -13.23
CA GLY A 6 2.88 -17.21 -14.43
C GLY A 6 2.93 -16.19 -15.58
N SER A 7 3.72 -15.11 -15.47
CA SER A 7 3.88 -14.11 -16.53
C SER A 7 4.94 -14.44 -17.58
N GLY A 8 5.80 -15.43 -17.34
CA GLY A 8 7.00 -15.71 -18.13
C GLY A 8 8.09 -14.63 -18.03
N ARG A 9 7.85 -13.53 -17.29
CA ARG A 9 8.79 -12.42 -17.15
C ARG A 9 9.79 -12.70 -16.04
N VAL A 10 11.03 -13.03 -16.41
CA VAL A 10 12.13 -13.26 -15.47
C VAL A 10 12.84 -11.95 -15.16
N VAL A 11 12.95 -11.62 -13.87
CA VAL A 11 13.63 -10.43 -13.36
C VAL A 11 14.69 -10.78 -12.31
N PRO A 12 15.72 -9.94 -12.12
CA PRO A 12 16.62 -10.02 -10.97
C PRO A 12 15.87 -9.88 -9.64
N LEU A 13 16.44 -10.42 -8.55
CA LEU A 13 15.86 -10.32 -7.21
C LEU A 13 15.69 -8.85 -6.77
N THR A 14 16.65 -8.00 -7.10
CA THR A 14 16.59 -6.55 -6.82
C THR A 14 15.40 -5.89 -7.49
N ALA A 15 15.17 -6.16 -8.78
CA ALA A 15 14.03 -5.65 -9.51
C ALA A 15 12.69 -6.14 -8.95
N ALA A 16 12.65 -7.38 -8.42
CA ALA A 16 11.48 -7.89 -7.73
C ALA A 16 11.23 -7.18 -6.39
N ALA A 17 12.28 -6.95 -5.60
CA ALA A 17 12.19 -6.18 -4.37
C ALA A 17 11.71 -4.74 -4.63
N ASP A 18 12.24 -4.09 -5.67
CA ASP A 18 11.83 -2.75 -6.05
C ASP A 18 10.36 -2.70 -6.48
N ASP A 19 9.87 -3.75 -7.16
CA ASP A 19 8.46 -3.85 -7.57
C ASP A 19 7.52 -4.01 -6.38
N LEU A 20 7.89 -4.88 -5.42
CA LEU A 20 7.12 -5.06 -4.18
C LEU A 20 7.09 -3.76 -3.37
N GLU A 21 8.21 -3.08 -3.23
CA GLU A 21 8.27 -1.81 -2.51
C GLU A 21 7.37 -0.75 -3.18
N ARG A 22 7.44 -0.61 -4.51
CA ARG A 22 6.56 0.32 -5.24
C ARG A 22 5.08 0.00 -5.01
N ARG A 23 4.71 -1.29 -5.01
CA ARG A 23 3.33 -1.72 -4.74
C ARG A 23 2.90 -1.40 -3.32
N LEU A 24 3.74 -1.68 -2.32
CA LEU A 24 3.47 -1.35 -0.93
C LEU A 24 3.26 0.16 -0.74
N VAL A 25 4.14 0.98 -1.30
CA VAL A 25 4.00 2.45 -1.26
C VAL A 25 2.73 2.91 -1.99
N SER A 26 2.37 2.26 -3.10
CA SER A 26 1.17 2.63 -3.88
C SER A 26 -0.13 2.48 -3.09
N LEU A 27 -0.20 1.58 -2.11
CA LEU A 27 -1.36 1.43 -1.23
C LEU A 27 -1.70 2.73 -0.48
N PHE A 28 -0.68 3.53 -0.17
CA PHE A 28 -0.79 4.76 0.62
C PHE A 28 -0.79 6.01 -0.25
N ARG A 29 -0.87 5.91 -1.58
CA ARG A 29 -0.98 7.07 -2.48
C ARG A 29 -2.44 7.29 -2.89
N PRO A 30 -2.91 8.54 -3.04
CA PRO A 30 -4.26 8.76 -3.52
C PRO A 30 -4.36 8.28 -4.96
N GLY A 31 -5.43 7.54 -5.27
CA GLY A 31 -5.81 7.18 -6.62
C GLY A 31 -6.52 8.33 -7.34
N PRO A 32 -7.01 8.07 -8.57
CA PRO A 32 -7.74 9.05 -9.37
C PRO A 32 -9.01 9.62 -8.71
N ASP A 33 -9.61 8.87 -7.80
CA ASP A 33 -10.79 9.26 -7.02
C ASP A 33 -10.44 10.02 -5.72
N GLY A 34 -9.15 10.27 -5.47
CA GLY A 34 -8.64 10.91 -4.27
C GLY A 34 -8.63 10.03 -3.02
N ARG A 35 -9.03 8.75 -3.13
CA ARG A 35 -8.93 7.76 -2.04
C ARG A 35 -7.66 6.93 -2.17
N ARG A 36 -7.14 6.44 -1.04
CA ARG A 36 -6.01 5.50 -1.06
C ARG A 36 -6.57 4.09 -1.11
N PRO A 37 -5.93 3.15 -1.84
CA PRO A 37 -6.30 1.74 -1.77
C PRO A 37 -6.34 1.23 -0.32
N SER A 38 -5.42 1.69 0.54
CA SER A 38 -5.32 1.32 1.96
C SER A 38 -6.46 1.82 2.84
N ASP A 39 -7.27 2.78 2.39
CA ASP A 39 -8.32 3.36 3.22
C ASP A 39 -9.39 2.32 3.55
N GLN A 40 -9.81 2.26 4.82
CA GLN A 40 -10.94 1.41 5.19
C GLN A 40 -12.22 1.91 4.48
N ARG A 41 -13.15 0.99 4.20
CA ARG A 41 -14.35 1.27 3.40
C ARG A 41 -15.21 2.39 3.99
N ASP A 42 -15.22 2.49 5.31
CA ASP A 42 -15.99 3.42 6.13
C ASP A 42 -15.24 4.71 6.49
N VAL A 43 -13.99 4.89 6.02
CA VAL A 43 -13.27 6.16 6.16
C VAL A 43 -14.07 7.26 5.44
N PRO A 44 -14.47 8.33 6.15
CA PRO A 44 -15.22 9.42 5.54
C PRO A 44 -14.40 10.12 4.46
N THR A 45 -15.08 10.77 3.53
CA THR A 45 -14.45 11.57 2.49
C THR A 45 -14.34 13.04 2.93
N GLY A 46 -13.46 13.80 2.29
CA GLY A 46 -13.32 15.24 2.49
C GLY A 46 -11.89 15.66 2.84
N PRO A 47 -11.59 16.97 2.83
CA PRO A 47 -10.22 17.48 2.90
C PRO A 47 -9.43 17.00 4.12
N LEU A 48 -10.10 16.88 5.28
CA LEU A 48 -9.48 16.39 6.51
C LEU A 48 -9.02 14.93 6.37
N TRP A 49 -9.86 14.06 5.81
CA TRP A 49 -9.58 12.63 5.72
C TRP A 49 -8.66 12.30 4.55
N SER A 50 -8.84 12.96 3.40
CA SER A 50 -7.97 12.78 2.24
C SER A 50 -6.50 13.17 2.53
N ALA A 51 -6.28 14.08 3.48
CA ALA A 51 -4.94 14.48 3.92
C ALA A 51 -4.25 13.44 4.83
N HIS A 52 -5.01 12.60 5.54
CA HIS A 52 -4.46 11.69 6.56
C HIS A 52 -4.64 10.22 6.17
N PRO A 53 -3.55 9.48 5.88
CA PRO A 53 -3.66 8.06 5.59
C PRO A 53 -4.08 7.26 6.84
N THR A 54 -4.88 6.21 6.64
CA THR A 54 -5.20 5.25 7.69
C THR A 54 -4.19 4.10 7.73
N PHE A 55 -3.94 3.59 8.94
CA PHE A 55 -3.05 2.45 9.16
C PHE A 55 -3.85 1.25 9.64
N SER A 56 -4.08 0.28 8.76
CA SER A 56 -4.78 -0.96 9.07
C SER A 56 -3.80 -2.08 9.43
N GLU A 57 -4.33 -3.12 10.09
CA GLU A 57 -3.56 -4.30 10.52
C GLU A 57 -3.06 -5.13 9.33
N TYR A 58 -3.90 -5.31 8.31
CA TYR A 58 -3.58 -6.00 7.06
C TYR A 58 -4.42 -5.45 5.89
N PHE A 59 -4.13 -5.89 4.66
CA PHE A 59 -4.75 -5.40 3.44
C PHE A 59 -5.32 -6.53 2.58
N HIS A 60 -6.43 -6.26 1.90
CA HIS A 60 -7.00 -7.20 0.93
C HIS A 60 -6.07 -7.37 -0.27
N GLY A 61 -5.76 -8.61 -0.67
CA GLY A 61 -4.78 -8.91 -1.73
C GLY A 61 -5.11 -8.34 -3.11
N ASP A 62 -6.39 -8.32 -3.48
CA ASP A 62 -6.81 -7.84 -4.80
C ASP A 62 -7.05 -6.33 -4.87
N THR A 63 -7.58 -5.73 -3.80
CA THR A 63 -8.08 -4.35 -3.81
C THR A 63 -7.18 -3.39 -3.02
N GLY A 64 -6.34 -3.91 -2.13
CA GLY A 64 -5.54 -3.11 -1.21
C GLY A 64 -6.31 -2.56 -0.01
N ALA A 65 -7.61 -2.84 0.12
CA ALA A 65 -8.46 -2.30 1.19
C ALA A 65 -7.89 -2.62 2.58
N GLY A 66 -7.82 -1.62 3.46
CA GLY A 66 -7.39 -1.79 4.85
C GLY A 66 -8.40 -2.56 5.67
N LEU A 67 -7.94 -3.56 6.42
CA LEU A 67 -8.74 -4.51 7.20
C LEU A 67 -8.19 -4.68 8.62
N GLY A 68 -9.02 -5.23 9.51
CA GLY A 68 -8.65 -5.46 10.92
C GLY A 68 -8.63 -4.16 11.75
N ALA A 69 -7.81 -4.14 12.80
CA ALA A 69 -7.68 -2.97 13.66
C ALA A 69 -7.21 -1.74 12.88
N SER A 70 -7.82 -0.59 13.16
CA SER A 70 -7.36 0.71 12.64
C SER A 70 -6.27 1.30 13.54
N HIS A 71 -5.58 2.33 13.04
CA HIS A 71 -4.48 3.03 13.74
C HIS A 71 -3.31 2.13 14.16
N GLN A 72 -3.04 1.06 13.41
CA GLN A 72 -1.89 0.19 13.61
C GLN A 72 -0.61 0.87 13.09
N THR A 73 -0.11 1.87 13.82
CA THR A 73 1.17 2.54 13.53
C THR A 73 2.37 1.75 14.08
N GLY A 74 2.27 0.41 14.08
CA GLY A 74 3.35 -0.52 14.36
C GLY A 74 4.08 -0.90 13.06
N TRP A 75 3.99 -2.17 12.65
CA TRP A 75 4.64 -2.63 11.42
C TRP A 75 4.13 -1.94 10.15
N THR A 76 2.85 -1.57 10.08
CA THR A 76 2.30 -0.87 8.91
C THR A 76 2.96 0.50 8.70
N ALA A 77 3.43 1.16 9.77
CA ALA A 77 4.16 2.42 9.66
C ALA A 77 5.54 2.30 8.99
N LEU A 78 6.07 1.08 8.82
CA LEU A 78 7.33 0.85 8.09
C LEU A 78 7.25 1.31 6.62
N VAL A 79 6.05 1.51 6.07
CA VAL A 79 5.92 2.14 4.74
C VAL A 79 6.55 3.55 4.70
N ALA A 80 6.58 4.27 5.82
CA ALA A 80 7.25 5.57 5.89
C ALA A 80 8.76 5.45 5.62
N HIS A 81 9.39 4.36 6.06
CA HIS A 81 10.78 4.08 5.72
C HIS A 81 10.93 3.92 4.20
N LEU A 82 10.10 3.07 3.57
CA LEU A 82 10.11 2.85 2.12
C LEU A 82 9.90 4.13 1.30
N ILE A 83 9.18 5.11 1.85
CA ILE A 83 8.96 6.42 1.19
C ILE A 83 10.16 7.35 1.37
N CYS A 84 10.81 7.33 2.54
CA CYS A 84 11.80 8.33 2.92
C CYS A 84 13.26 7.91 2.70
N THR A 85 13.55 6.61 2.53
CA THR A 85 14.94 6.11 2.42
C THR A 85 15.36 5.72 1.02
N ARG A 86 14.57 6.10 0.02
CA ARG A 86 14.97 6.07 -1.40
C ARG A 86 15.27 7.46 -1.94
#